data_AF-A0A3M2SS90-F1
#
_entry.id   AF-A0A3M2SS90-F1
#
_cell.length_a   1.000
_cell.length_b   1.000
_cell.length_c   1.000
_cell.angle_alpha   90.00
_cell.angle_beta   90.00
_cell.angle_gamma   90.00
#
_symmetry.space_group_name_H-M   'P 1'
#
loop_
_entity.id
_entity.type
_entity.pdbx_description
1 polymer ?
#
loop_
_entity_poly.entity_id
_entity_poly.type
_entity_poly.pdbx_seq_one_letter_code
_entity_poly.pdbx_strand_id
1 'polypeptide(L)'
;VPECETAYNTEKGVECYESLRTQNPLVLNPLSTGITYQLIPRITQDGIPLYTPGYGRTSAKDGSVFEWVFNAPANYWDGASVA
;
A
#
# COMPACT_ATOMS: atom_id res chain seq x y z
N VAL A 1 3.00 -10.06 -14.56
CA VAL A 1 2.15 -9.01 -13.96
C VAL A 1 2.23 -7.82 -14.91
N PRO A 2 1.12 -7.22 -15.35
CA PRO A 2 1.20 -6.00 -16.15
C PRO A 2 1.79 -4.90 -15.27
N GLU A 3 2.90 -4.31 -15.71
CA GLU A 3 3.47 -3.15 -15.03
C GLU A 3 2.66 -1.90 -15.39
N CYS A 4 2.44 -1.02 -14.42
CA CYS A 4 1.70 0.22 -14.62
C CYS A 4 2.51 1.41 -14.13
N GLU A 5 3.03 2.19 -15.08
CA GLU A 5 3.83 3.38 -14.81
C GLU A 5 2.95 4.52 -14.29
N THR A 6 3.23 4.98 -13.08
CA THR A 6 2.44 6.02 -12.40
C THR A 6 3.11 7.39 -12.45
N ALA A 7 4.41 7.47 -12.77
CA ALA A 7 5.25 8.66 -12.64
C ALA A 7 5.15 9.31 -11.25
N TYR A 8 4.95 8.48 -10.21
CA TYR A 8 4.68 8.91 -8.83
C TYR A 8 3.40 9.77 -8.67
N ASN A 9 2.56 9.85 -9.70
CA ASN A 9 1.33 10.63 -9.71
C ASN A 9 0.17 9.84 -9.08
N THR A 10 -0.54 10.50 -8.16
CA THR A 10 -1.62 9.89 -7.39
C THR A 10 -2.81 9.45 -8.25
N GLU A 11 -3.28 10.30 -9.16
CA GLU A 11 -4.43 10.01 -10.02
C GLU A 11 -4.13 8.82 -10.94
N LYS A 12 -2.95 8.83 -11.58
CA LYS A 12 -2.47 7.70 -12.39
C LYS A 12 -2.34 6.42 -11.58
N GLY A 13 -1.88 6.52 -10.33
CA GLY A 13 -1.81 5.38 -9.42
C GLY A 13 -3.18 4.75 -9.14
N VAL A 14 -4.23 5.57 -9.01
CA VAL A 14 -5.61 5.09 -8.87
C VAL A 14 -6.11 4.47 -10.17
N GLU A 15 -5.86 5.09 -11.32
CA GLU A 15 -6.21 4.52 -12.63
C GLU A 15 -5.57 3.15 -12.85
N CYS A 16 -4.27 3.03 -12.52
CA CYS A 16 -3.53 1.77 -12.54
C CYS A 16 -4.22 0.71 -11.67
N TYR A 17 -4.57 1.05 -10.43
CA TYR A 17 -5.28 0.15 -9.54
C TYR A 17 -6.60 -0.34 -10.13
N GLU A 18 -7.43 0.58 -10.64
CA GLU A 18 -8.73 0.25 -11.23
C GLU A 18 -8.61 -0.71 -12.43
N SER A 19 -7.54 -0.57 -13.22
CA SER A 19 -7.26 -1.47 -14.35
C SER A 19 -6.73 -2.85 -13.94
N LEU A 20 -6.05 -2.94 -12.79
CA LEU A 20 -5.38 -4.15 -12.32
C LEU A 20 -6.26 -4.98 -11.38
N ARG A 21 -7.15 -4.37 -10.59
CA ARG A 21 -7.91 -5.07 -9.54
C ARG A 21 -8.75 -6.24 -10.03
N THR A 22 -9.29 -6.16 -11.25
CA THR A 22 -10.09 -7.23 -11.86
C THR A 22 -9.25 -8.43 -12.31
N GLN A 23 -7.93 -8.27 -12.35
CA GLN A 23 -6.97 -9.32 -12.70
C GLN A 23 -6.53 -10.13 -11.47
N ASN A 24 -7.13 -9.88 -10.30
CA ASN A 24 -6.85 -10.54 -9.03
C ASN A 24 -5.34 -10.55 -8.67
N PRO A 25 -4.72 -9.37 -8.53
CA PRO A 25 -3.31 -9.27 -8.21
C PRO A 25 -3.02 -9.89 -6.84
N LEU A 26 -1.95 -10.67 -6.73
CA LEU A 26 -1.53 -11.24 -5.45
C LEU A 26 -1.12 -10.15 -4.44
N VAL A 27 -0.47 -9.10 -4.93
CA VAL A 27 0.01 -7.97 -4.13
C VAL A 27 0.14 -6.72 -4.97
N LEU A 28 -0.12 -5.57 -4.38
CA LEU A 28 0.15 -4.25 -4.95
C LEU A 28 1.30 -3.58 -4.19
N ASN A 29 2.23 -2.97 -4.93
CA ASN A 29 3.36 -2.23 -4.34
C ASN A 29 3.55 -0.92 -5.11
N PRO A 30 2.83 0.16 -4.74
CA PRO A 30 2.81 1.41 -5.51
C PRO A 30 4.07 2.27 -5.32
N LEU A 31 4.93 1.97 -4.34
CA LEU A 31 6.15 2.71 -4.02
C LEU A 31 5.96 4.23 -3.79
N SER A 32 4.73 4.67 -3.54
CA SER A 32 4.35 6.08 -3.33
C SER A 32 3.39 6.22 -2.17
N THR A 33 3.69 7.12 -1.23
CA THR A 33 2.83 7.41 -0.06
C THR A 33 1.47 7.98 -0.49
N GLY A 34 1.45 8.87 -1.48
CA GLY A 34 0.20 9.50 -1.96
C GLY A 34 -0.74 8.48 -2.58
N ILE A 35 -0.21 7.61 -3.46
CA ILE A 35 -0.98 6.52 -4.08
C ILE A 35 -1.46 5.55 -2.98
N THR A 36 -0.56 5.13 -2.10
CA THR A 36 -0.88 4.20 -0.99
C THR A 36 -2.10 4.67 -0.21
N TYR A 37 -2.14 5.94 0.19
CA TYR A 37 -3.23 6.46 1.00
C TYR A 37 -4.56 6.49 0.25
N GLN A 38 -4.54 6.74 -1.06
CA GLN A 38 -5.74 6.66 -1.90
C GLN A 38 -6.21 5.21 -2.09
N LEU A 39 -5.29 4.24 -2.10
CA LEU A 39 -5.64 2.84 -2.31
C LEU A 39 -6.17 2.14 -1.07
N ILE A 40 -5.77 2.51 0.15
CA ILE A 40 -6.21 1.86 1.41
C ILE A 40 -7.73 1.56 1.48
N PRO A 41 -8.65 2.53 1.27
CA PRO A 41 -10.07 2.20 1.35
C PRO A 41 -10.54 1.23 0.25
N ARG A 42 -9.91 1.27 -0.93
CA ARG A 42 -10.27 0.46 -2.10
C ARG A 42 -9.78 -0.98 -1.94
N ILE A 43 -8.51 -1.17 -1.59
CA ILE A 43 -7.93 -2.49 -1.36
C ILE A 43 -8.59 -3.21 -0.17
N THR A 44 -9.05 -2.46 0.84
CA THR A 44 -9.77 -3.02 1.98
C THR A 44 -11.15 -3.55 1.57
N GLN A 45 -11.82 -2.87 0.63
CA GLN A 45 -13.08 -3.33 0.06
C GLN A 45 -12.87 -4.54 -0.86
N ASP A 46 -11.82 -4.51 -1.68
CA ASP A 46 -11.57 -5.51 -2.71
C ASP A 46 -10.80 -6.74 -2.17
N GLY A 47 -10.30 -6.70 -0.93
CA GLY A 47 -9.56 -7.80 -0.31
C GLY A 47 -8.19 -8.06 -0.96
N ILE A 48 -7.52 -7.00 -1.40
CA ILE A 48 -6.25 -7.09 -2.14
C ILE A 48 -5.09 -6.67 -1.23
N PRO A 49 -4.05 -7.50 -1.03
CA PRO A 49 -2.90 -7.12 -0.24
C PRO A 49 -2.14 -5.92 -0.84
N LEU A 50 -1.92 -4.89 -0.02
CA LEU A 50 -1.08 -3.74 -0.32
C LEU A 50 0.21 -3.82 0.49
N TYR A 51 1.35 -3.93 -0.19
CA TYR A 51 2.66 -3.98 0.45
C TYR A 51 3.34 -2.61 0.43
N THR A 52 3.77 -2.13 1.60
CA THR A 52 4.39 -0.82 1.79
C THR A 52 5.69 -0.92 2.60
N PRO A 53 6.80 -1.39 2.00
CA PRO A 53 8.07 -1.52 2.70
C PRO A 53 8.76 -0.17 2.90
N GLY A 54 8.89 0.28 4.15
CA GLY A 54 9.71 1.45 4.47
C GLY A 54 9.10 2.81 4.12
N TYR A 55 7.84 2.86 3.71
CA TYR A 55 7.08 4.09 3.46
C TYR A 55 5.61 3.91 3.86
N GLY A 56 4.80 4.97 3.67
CA GLY A 56 3.37 4.90 3.90
C GLY A 56 3.00 5.14 5.36
N ARG A 57 2.02 4.38 5.86
CA ARG A 57 1.34 4.63 7.13
C ARG A 57 1.90 3.75 8.25
N THR A 58 2.56 4.33 9.25
CA THR A 58 3.09 3.51 10.37
C THR A 58 2.01 2.85 11.23
N SER A 59 0.80 3.42 11.30
CA SER A 59 -0.34 2.77 11.96
C SER A 59 -0.80 1.49 11.26
N ALA A 60 -0.35 1.19 10.04
CA ALA A 60 -0.58 -0.12 9.40
C ALA A 60 0.04 -1.30 10.17
N LYS A 61 0.91 -1.04 11.16
CA LYS A 61 1.37 -2.06 12.12
C LYS A 61 0.20 -2.71 12.90
N ASP A 62 -0.91 -1.99 13.08
CA ASP A 62 -2.13 -2.56 13.66
C ASP A 62 -2.96 -3.26 12.58
N GLY A 63 -2.69 -4.55 12.39
CA GLY A 63 -3.42 -5.40 11.45
C GLY A 63 -4.89 -5.61 11.79
N SER A 64 -5.35 -5.26 13.00
CA SER A 64 -6.78 -5.32 13.33
C SER A 64 -7.58 -4.17 12.68
N VAL A 65 -6.89 -3.08 12.31
CA VAL A 65 -7.47 -1.93 11.61
C VAL A 65 -7.11 -1.94 10.12
N PHE A 66 -5.90 -2.41 9.79
CA PHE A 66 -5.35 -2.40 8.44
C PHE A 66 -5.05 -3.81 7.91
N GLU A 67 -6.05 -4.70 7.96
CA GLU A 67 -5.93 -6.12 7.60
C GLU A 67 -5.24 -6.38 6.25
N TRP A 68 -5.46 -5.50 5.26
CA TRP A 68 -4.94 -5.62 3.90
C TRP A 68 -3.69 -4.79 3.62
N VAL A 69 -3.12 -4.10 4.60
CA VAL A 69 -1.93 -3.26 4.43
C VAL A 69 -0.74 -3.86 5.18
N PHE A 70 0.22 -4.37 4.44
CA PHE A 70 1.41 -5.03 4.98
C PHE A 70 2.61 -4.08 4.95
N ASN A 71 3.16 -3.78 6.12
CA ASN A 71 4.39 -3.01 6.26
C ASN A 71 5.59 -3.90 6.66
N ALA A 72 6.79 -3.34 6.62
CA ALA A 72 7.96 -4.00 7.18
C ALA A 72 7.85 -4.12 8.71
N PRO A 73 8.44 -5.15 9.35
CA PRO A 73 8.32 -5.40 10.80
C PRO A 73 8.80 -4.25 11.69
N ALA A 74 9.75 -3.46 11.18
CA ALA A 74 10.29 -2.29 11.86
C ALA A 74 9.91 -1.01 11.11
N ASN A 75 9.47 0.00 11.86
CA ASN A 75 9.26 1.36 11.39
C ASN A 75 10.07 2.36 12.24
N TYR A 76 10.00 3.65 11.89
CA TYR A 76 10.83 4.67 12.54
C TYR A 76 10.59 4.80 14.06
N TRP A 77 9.41 4.44 14.56
CA TRP A 77 9.14 4.43 16.00
C TRP A 77 9.85 3.28 16.71
N ASP A 78 10.00 2.13 16.05
CA ASP A 78 10.78 1.01 16.59
C ASP A 78 12.25 1.43 16.71
N GLY A 79 12.80 2.11 15.70
CA GLY A 79 14.14 2.69 15.74
C GLY A 79 14.31 3.74 16.85
N ALA A 80 13.33 4.63 17.03
CA ALA A 80 13.35 5.63 18.09
C ALA A 80 13.28 5.01 19.50
N SER A 81 12.61 3.86 19.66
CA SER A 81 12.45 3.20 20.96
C SER A 81 13.70 2.47 21.47
N VAL A 82 14.68 2.23 20.59
CA VAL A 82 15.97 1.59 20.92
C VAL A 82 17.04 2.63 21.27
N ALA A 83 16.83 3.91 20.92
CA ALA A 83 17.78 5.00 21.08
C ALA A 83 17.75 5.66 22.47
#